data_AF-A0A3L8CSZ4-F1
#
_entry.id   AF-A0A3L8CSZ4-F1
#
_cell.length_a   1.000
_cell.length_b   1.000
_cell.length_c   1.000
_cell.angle_alpha   90.00
_cell.angle_beta   90.00
_cell.angle_gamma   90.00
#
_symmetry.space_group_name_H-M   'P 1'
#
loop_
_entity.id
_entity.type
_entity.pdbx_description
1 polymer ?
#
loop_
_entity_poly.entity_id
_entity_poly.type
_entity_poly.pdbx_seq_one_letter_code
_entity_poly.pdbx_strand_id
1 'polypeptide(L)'
;RGIAQQLAVPPAVTLTLGGLAPARLKHASGLFNLMRNLGGAMGIAACATILNDRTNLHFTRLAENLNSSNEALNQWLSQVGNNFANLGQSGDAGVTASLHQLWLLTYREAQTQTYGDAFLMIMLCFIIATAMVPLMRKVQPPAAPSADAH
;
A
#
# COMPACT_ATOMS: atom_id res chain seq x y z
N ARG A 1 -5.61 -7.12 -14.69
CA ARG A 1 -4.26 -7.60 -14.30
C ARG A 1 -3.26 -6.67 -14.98
N GLY A 2 -2.50 -5.88 -14.22
CA GLY A 2 -1.71 -4.77 -14.75
C GLY A 2 -0.50 -5.21 -15.58
N ILE A 3 -0.05 -4.34 -16.49
CA ILE A 3 1.13 -4.55 -17.35
C ILE A 3 2.38 -4.90 -16.52
N ALA A 4 2.57 -4.25 -15.36
CA ALA A 4 3.68 -4.53 -14.45
C ALA A 4 3.72 -5.99 -13.97
N GLN A 5 2.55 -6.58 -13.66
CA GLN A 5 2.47 -7.98 -13.24
C GLN A 5 2.83 -8.93 -14.39
N GLN A 6 2.45 -8.59 -15.63
CA GLN A 6 2.78 -9.42 -16.80
C GLN A 6 4.27 -9.37 -17.14
N LEU A 7 4.95 -8.24 -16.90
CA LEU A 7 6.38 -8.11 -17.14
C LEU A 7 7.24 -8.72 -16.03
N ALA A 8 6.78 -8.70 -14.78
CA ALA A 8 7.56 -9.18 -13.64
C ALA A 8 7.51 -10.70 -13.45
N VAL A 9 6.37 -11.34 -13.70
CA VAL A 9 6.16 -12.76 -13.36
C VAL A 9 6.99 -13.71 -14.22
N PRO A 10 7.01 -13.63 -15.57
CA PRO A 10 7.75 -14.59 -16.38
C PRO A 10 9.26 -14.58 -16.09
N PRO A 11 9.96 -13.43 -16.00
CA PRO A 11 11.37 -13.40 -15.62
C PRO A 11 11.62 -13.98 -14.22
N ALA A 12 10.78 -13.68 -13.24
CA ALA A 12 10.94 -14.20 -11.87
C ALA A 12 10.78 -15.73 -11.83
N VAL A 13 9.84 -16.29 -12.59
CA VAL A 13 9.64 -17.75 -12.70
C VAL A 13 10.84 -18.40 -13.40
N THR A 14 11.33 -17.81 -14.50
CA THR A 14 12.51 -18.32 -15.21
C THR A 14 13.76 -18.27 -14.33
N LEU A 15 13.98 -17.17 -13.60
CA LEU A 15 15.12 -17.00 -12.69
C LEU A 15 15.13 -18.01 -11.54
N THR A 16 13.95 -18.42 -11.06
CA THR A 16 13.83 -19.31 -9.90
C THR A 16 13.75 -20.80 -10.28
N LEU A 17 13.16 -21.14 -11.42
CA LEU A 17 12.89 -22.53 -11.81
C LEU A 17 13.63 -22.97 -13.08
N GLY A 18 14.05 -22.06 -13.95
CA GLY A 18 14.52 -22.38 -15.31
C GLY A 18 15.82 -23.19 -15.40
N GLY A 19 16.63 -23.20 -14.34
CA GLY A 19 17.90 -23.96 -14.29
C GLY A 19 17.82 -25.29 -13.55
N LEU A 20 16.63 -25.69 -13.07
CA LEU A 20 16.48 -26.89 -12.24
C LEU A 20 16.22 -28.15 -13.05
N ALA A 21 16.85 -29.27 -12.64
CA ALA A 21 16.57 -30.57 -13.21
C ALA A 21 15.10 -31.00 -12.98
N PRO A 22 14.49 -31.79 -13.89
CA PRO A 22 13.07 -32.17 -13.82
C PRO A 22 12.63 -32.76 -12.47
N ALA A 23 13.49 -33.58 -11.85
CA ALA A 23 13.23 -34.20 -10.55
C ALA A 23 13.03 -33.19 -9.40
N ARG A 24 13.61 -31.98 -9.49
CA ARG A 24 13.53 -30.94 -8.46
C ARG A 24 12.46 -29.88 -8.73
N LEU A 25 11.98 -29.78 -9.98
CA LEU A 25 10.98 -28.78 -10.39
C LEU A 25 9.69 -28.84 -9.58
N LYS A 26 9.19 -30.05 -9.29
CA LYS A 26 7.93 -30.23 -8.53
C LYS A 26 8.02 -29.62 -7.12
N HIS A 27 9.12 -29.87 -6.42
CA HIS A 27 9.35 -29.33 -5.08
C HIS A 27 9.59 -27.82 -5.11
N ALA A 28 10.41 -27.34 -6.06
CA ALA A 28 10.74 -25.93 -6.19
C ALA A 28 9.52 -25.07 -6.58
N SER A 29 8.65 -25.57 -7.48
CA SER A 29 7.42 -24.88 -7.87
C SER A 29 6.42 -24.77 -6.71
N GLY A 30 6.30 -25.80 -5.88
CA GLY A 30 5.50 -25.75 -4.65
C GLY A 30 6.02 -24.68 -3.68
N LEU A 31 7.33 -24.65 -3.45
CA LEU A 31 7.96 -23.65 -2.58
C LEU A 31 7.82 -22.22 -3.13
N PHE A 32 8.02 -22.02 -4.44
CA PHE A 32 7.85 -20.72 -5.09
C PHE A 32 6.43 -20.17 -4.90
N ASN A 33 5.42 -21.01 -5.11
CA ASN A 33 4.03 -20.61 -4.92
C ASN A 33 3.70 -20.30 -3.46
N LEU A 34 4.23 -21.09 -2.52
CA LEU A 34 4.09 -20.82 -1.09
C LEU A 34 4.71 -19.46 -0.73
N MET A 35 5.97 -19.22 -1.12
CA MET A 35 6.66 -17.95 -0.85
C MET A 35 5.94 -16.75 -1.47
N ARG A 36 5.39 -16.89 -2.69
CA ARG A 36 4.61 -15.84 -3.34
C ARG A 36 3.32 -15.51 -2.59
N ASN A 37 2.55 -16.52 -2.20
CA ASN A 37 1.30 -16.32 -1.45
C ASN A 37 1.58 -15.75 -0.05
N LEU A 38 2.60 -16.26 0.63
CA LEU A 38 3.03 -15.78 1.94
C LEU A 38 3.50 -14.33 1.86
N GLY A 39 4.36 -13.98 0.90
CA GLY A 39 4.81 -12.61 0.67
C GLY A 39 3.65 -11.66 0.35
N GLY A 40 2.66 -12.12 -0.43
CA GLY A 40 1.44 -11.35 -0.70
C GLY A 40 0.64 -11.07 0.58
N ALA A 41 0.42 -12.10 1.42
CA ALA A 41 -0.29 -11.94 2.69
C ALA A 41 0.46 -11.01 3.66
N MET A 42 1.78 -11.18 3.79
CA MET A 42 2.61 -10.29 4.63
C MET A 42 2.58 -8.85 4.12
N GLY A 43 2.66 -8.64 2.80
CA GLY A 43 2.60 -7.31 2.19
C GLY A 43 1.28 -6.60 2.47
N ILE A 44 0.16 -7.32 2.37
CA ILE A 44 -1.17 -6.79 2.70
C ILE A 44 -1.27 -6.46 4.19
N ALA A 45 -0.83 -7.36 5.07
CA ALA A 45 -0.86 -7.15 6.52
C ALA A 45 0.00 -5.94 6.94
N ALA A 46 1.19 -5.80 6.36
CA ALA A 46 2.03 -4.63 6.58
C ALA A 46 1.32 -3.35 6.12
N CYS A 47 0.77 -3.33 4.90
CA CYS A 47 0.04 -2.16 4.39
C CYS A 47 -1.16 -1.79 5.27
N ALA A 48 -1.92 -2.78 5.76
CA ALA A 48 -3.04 -2.54 6.68
C ALA A 48 -2.56 -1.92 8.00
N THR A 49 -1.47 -2.43 8.57
CA THR A 49 -0.86 -1.89 9.80
C THR A 49 -0.42 -0.45 9.60
N ILE A 50 0.27 -0.16 8.49
CA ILE A 50 0.70 1.19 8.12
C ILE A 50 -0.50 2.12 8.00
N LEU A 51 -1.52 1.68 7.26
CA LEU A 51 -2.72 2.48 7.04
C LEU A 51 -3.40 2.83 8.37
N ASN A 52 -3.49 1.89 9.30
CA ASN A 52 -4.06 2.12 10.63
C ASN A 52 -3.24 3.11 11.46
N ASP A 53 -1.95 2.81 11.66
CA ASP A 53 -1.11 3.55 12.60
C ASP A 53 -0.79 4.96 12.09
N ARG A 54 -0.52 5.10 10.78
CA ARG A 54 -0.24 6.39 10.16
C ARG A 54 -1.49 7.25 10.02
N THR A 55 -2.66 6.66 9.76
CA THR A 55 -3.91 7.44 9.74
C THR A 55 -4.18 8.04 11.10
N ASN A 56 -4.01 7.26 12.18
CA ASN A 56 -4.17 7.79 13.53
C ASN A 56 -3.15 8.91 13.82
N LEU A 57 -1.87 8.69 13.52
CA LEU A 57 -0.81 9.68 13.73
C LEU A 57 -1.07 10.99 12.96
N HIS A 58 -1.41 10.90 11.67
CA HIS A 58 -1.72 12.09 10.87
C HIS A 58 -2.99 12.76 11.37
N PHE A 59 -4.04 12.00 11.71
CA PHE A 59 -5.28 12.55 12.26
C PHE A 59 -5.03 13.34 13.55
N THR A 60 -4.27 12.80 14.51
CA THR A 60 -3.93 13.51 15.75
C THR A 60 -3.17 14.81 15.46
N ARG A 61 -2.17 14.77 14.57
CA ARG A 61 -1.39 15.97 14.20
C ARG A 61 -2.25 17.05 13.53
N LEU A 62 -3.18 16.66 12.66
CA LEU A 62 -4.12 17.62 12.09
C LEU A 62 -5.03 18.18 13.19
N ALA A 63 -5.57 17.31 14.06
CA ALA A 63 -6.49 17.70 15.14
C ALA A 63 -5.86 18.64 16.17
N GLU A 64 -4.56 18.52 16.46
CA GLU A 64 -3.82 19.46 17.33
C GLU A 64 -3.90 20.92 16.83
N ASN A 65 -3.98 21.10 15.51
CA ASN A 65 -4.11 22.41 14.88
C ASN A 65 -5.57 22.89 14.77
N LEU A 66 -6.54 22.04 15.10
CA LEU A 66 -7.97 22.34 15.08
C LEU A 66 -8.46 22.77 16.46
N ASN A 67 -8.01 23.94 16.90
CA ASN A 67 -8.38 24.51 18.19
C ASN A 67 -9.00 25.91 18.03
N SER A 68 -9.52 26.46 19.13
CA SER A 68 -10.22 27.75 19.14
C SER A 68 -9.35 28.95 18.78
N SER A 69 -8.03 28.83 18.85
CA SER A 69 -7.09 29.88 18.41
C SER A 69 -6.89 29.90 16.90
N ASN A 70 -7.35 28.89 16.16
CA ASN A 70 -7.27 28.84 14.71
C ASN A 70 -8.42 29.64 14.07
N GLU A 71 -8.13 30.87 13.64
CA GLU A 71 -9.10 31.76 13.01
C GLU A 71 -9.73 31.17 11.73
N ALA A 72 -8.94 30.46 10.92
CA ALA A 72 -9.44 29.84 9.70
C ALA A 72 -10.48 28.75 10.00
N LEU A 73 -10.26 27.95 11.05
CA LEU A 73 -11.24 26.98 11.53
C LEU A 73 -12.51 27.67 12.02
N ASN A 74 -12.39 28.72 12.83
CA ASN A 74 -13.56 29.45 13.36
C ASN A 74 -14.41 30.07 12.24
N GLN A 75 -13.77 30.61 11.22
CA GLN A 75 -14.45 31.14 10.03
C GLN A 75 -15.16 30.03 9.26
N TRP A 76 -14.49 28.88 9.07
CA TRP A 76 -15.07 27.73 8.38
C TRP A 76 -16.28 27.14 9.13
N LEU A 77 -16.17 26.96 10.45
CA LEU A 77 -17.27 26.48 11.30
C LEU A 77 -18.48 27.41 11.26
N SER A 78 -18.24 28.73 11.24
CA SER A 78 -19.30 29.73 11.13
C SER A 78 -20.02 29.63 9.78
N GLN A 79 -19.28 29.46 8.68
CA GLN A 79 -19.85 29.29 7.34
C GLN A 79 -20.68 28.01 7.23
N VAL A 80 -20.13 26.88 7.67
CA VAL A 80 -20.80 25.58 7.62
C VAL A 80 -22.02 25.55 8.54
N GLY A 81 -21.90 26.10 9.75
CA GLY A 81 -23.01 26.23 10.69
C GLY A 81 -24.15 27.07 10.14
N ASN A 82 -23.86 28.19 9.49
CA ASN A 82 -24.87 29.00 8.80
C ASN A 82 -25.56 28.22 7.67
N ASN A 83 -24.81 27.39 6.94
CA ASN A 83 -25.36 26.56 5.88
C ASN A 83 -26.35 25.50 6.44
N PHE A 84 -26.02 24.88 7.58
CA PHE A 84 -26.94 23.97 8.28
C PHE A 84 -28.16 24.70 8.86
N ALA A 85 -27.98 25.92 9.40
CA ALA A 85 -29.09 26.74 9.86
C ALA A 85 -30.07 27.07 8.72
N ASN A 86 -29.57 27.37 7.52
CA ASN A 86 -30.39 27.59 6.32
C ASN A 86 -31.15 26.33 5.88
N LEU A 87 -30.65 25.14 6.21
CA LEU A 87 -31.29 23.85 5.96
C LEU A 87 -32.28 23.44 7.08
N GLY A 88 -32.55 24.32 8.04
CA GLY A 88 -33.47 24.08 9.16
C GLY A 88 -32.84 23.36 10.36
N GLN A 89 -31.53 23.09 10.33
CA GLN A 89 -30.78 22.55 11.47
C GLN A 89 -30.05 23.69 12.19
N SER A 90 -30.80 24.45 13.00
CA SER A 90 -30.28 25.56 13.79
C SER A 90 -29.90 25.13 15.22
N GLY A 91 -29.14 25.99 15.91
CA GLY A 91 -28.70 25.73 17.28
C GLY A 91 -27.73 24.56 17.38
N ASP A 92 -27.91 23.73 18.42
CA ASP A 92 -27.00 22.64 18.77
C ASP A 92 -26.86 21.58 17.66
N ALA A 93 -27.94 21.32 16.93
CA ALA A 93 -27.95 20.38 15.80
C ALA A 93 -27.01 20.83 14.67
N GLY A 94 -27.02 22.11 14.32
CA GLY A 94 -26.15 22.68 13.29
C GLY A 94 -24.68 22.70 13.69
N VAL A 95 -24.39 22.98 14.96
CA VAL A 95 -23.03 22.94 15.51
C VAL A 95 -22.47 21.51 15.47
N THR A 96 -23.25 20.54 15.95
CA THR A 96 -22.87 19.13 15.95
C THR A 96 -22.64 18.62 14.53
N ALA A 97 -23.51 18.97 13.57
CA ALA A 97 -23.34 18.61 12.16
C ALA A 97 -22.06 19.21 11.55
N SER A 98 -21.74 20.46 11.90
CA SER A 98 -20.52 21.15 11.42
C SER A 98 -19.24 20.49 11.96
N LEU A 99 -19.23 20.11 13.25
CA LEU A 99 -18.12 19.38 13.87
C LEU A 99 -17.95 17.99 13.27
N HIS A 100 -19.05 17.29 12.99
CA HIS A 100 -18.98 15.99 12.32
C HIS A 100 -18.41 16.10 10.90
N GLN A 101 -18.77 17.14 10.16
CA GLN A 101 -18.20 17.42 8.84
C GLN A 101 -16.71 17.75 8.91
N LEU A 102 -16.28 18.51 9.94
CA LEU A 102 -14.86 18.77 10.20
C LEU A 102 -14.09 17.47 10.45
N TRP A 103 -14.66 16.58 11.27
CA TRP A 103 -14.05 15.28 11.57
C TRP A 103 -13.86 14.45 10.30
N LEU A 104 -14.88 14.36 9.44
CA LEU A 104 -14.82 13.63 8.18
C LEU A 104 -13.75 14.18 7.23
N LEU A 105 -13.65 15.51 7.12
CA LEU A 105 -12.63 16.15 6.29
C LEU A 105 -11.22 15.86 6.83
N THR A 106 -11.03 16.04 8.14
CA THR A 106 -9.75 15.79 8.81
C THR A 106 -9.32 14.34 8.65
N TYR A 107 -10.24 13.40 8.82
CA TYR A 107 -10.00 11.97 8.63
C TYR A 107 -9.63 11.65 7.19
N ARG A 108 -10.32 12.23 6.21
CA ARG A 108 -10.01 12.05 4.79
C ARG A 108 -8.60 12.55 4.45
N GLU A 109 -8.22 13.72 4.96
CA GLU A 109 -6.88 14.27 4.71
C GLU A 109 -5.78 13.43 5.37
N ALA A 110 -6.02 12.94 6.60
CA ALA A 110 -5.12 11.98 7.25
C ALA A 110 -4.95 10.68 6.46
N GLN A 111 -6.03 10.16 5.88
CA GLN A 111 -5.98 8.99 4.99
C GLN A 111 -5.16 9.28 3.73
N THR A 112 -5.37 10.43 3.08
CA THR A 112 -4.60 10.85 1.89
C THR A 112 -3.09 10.86 2.16
N GLN A 113 -2.67 11.48 3.28
CA GLN A 113 -1.26 11.50 3.69
C GLN A 113 -0.74 10.09 3.96
N THR A 114 -1.54 9.25 4.60
CA THR A 114 -1.20 7.86 4.90
C THR A 114 -1.02 7.01 3.65
N TYR A 115 -1.89 7.17 2.64
CA TYR A 115 -1.70 6.48 1.36
C TYR A 115 -0.40 6.90 0.69
N GLY A 116 -0.02 8.17 0.79
CA GLY A 116 1.30 8.66 0.36
C GLY A 116 2.44 7.91 1.05
N ASP A 117 2.40 7.79 2.38
CA ASP A 117 3.40 7.05 3.16
C ASP A 117 3.46 5.56 2.74
N ALA A 118 2.31 4.92 2.53
CA ALA A 118 2.23 3.52 2.12
C ALA A 118 2.82 3.31 0.71
N PHE A 119 2.50 4.17 -0.25
CA PHE A 119 3.06 4.10 -1.60
C PHE A 119 4.57 4.33 -1.60
N LEU A 120 5.07 5.25 -0.78
CA LEU A 120 6.50 5.47 -0.64
C LEU A 120 7.22 4.21 -0.12
N MET A 121 6.63 3.51 0.86
CA MET A 121 7.22 2.24 1.34
C MET A 121 7.16 1.12 0.30
N ILE A 122 6.06 1.00 -0.45
CA ILE A 122 5.96 0.05 -1.57
C ILE A 122 7.01 0.38 -2.64
N MET A 123 7.20 1.66 -2.96
CA MET A 123 8.23 2.12 -3.89
C MET A 123 9.63 1.73 -3.41
N LEU A 124 9.95 1.93 -2.13
CA LEU A 124 11.23 1.52 -1.55
C LEU A 124 11.45 0.00 -1.65
N CYS A 125 10.42 -0.81 -1.39
CA CYS A 125 10.47 -2.26 -1.59
C CYS A 125 10.81 -2.63 -3.04
N PHE A 126 10.19 -1.96 -4.02
CA PHE A 126 10.52 -2.18 -5.43
C PHE A 126 11.93 -1.72 -5.78
N ILE A 127 12.39 -0.58 -5.27
CA ILE A 127 13.77 -0.11 -5.47
C ILE A 127 14.77 -1.14 -4.93
N ILE A 128 14.55 -1.67 -3.73
CA ILE A 128 15.41 -2.71 -3.14
C ILE A 128 15.38 -3.98 -4.01
N ALA A 129 14.19 -4.42 -4.43
CA ALA A 129 14.05 -5.59 -5.30
C ALA A 129 14.78 -5.40 -6.64
N THR A 130 14.67 -4.22 -7.25
CA THR A 130 15.38 -3.87 -8.49
C THR A 130 16.89 -3.79 -8.27
N ALA A 131 17.35 -3.23 -7.16
CA ALA A 131 18.77 -3.16 -6.81
C ALA A 131 19.39 -4.54 -6.56
N MET A 132 18.59 -5.54 -6.18
CA MET A 132 19.04 -6.93 -6.03
C MET A 132 19.18 -7.68 -7.37
N VAL A 133 18.57 -7.20 -8.46
CA VAL A 133 18.64 -7.85 -9.79
C VAL A 133 20.08 -8.10 -10.27
N PRO A 134 21.03 -7.14 -10.23
CA PRO A 134 22.41 -7.38 -10.67
C PRO A 134 23.16 -8.43 -9.83
N LEU A 135 22.72 -8.72 -8.60
CA LEU A 135 23.30 -9.77 -7.75
C LEU A 135 22.78 -11.17 -8.13
N MET A 136 21.71 -11.25 -8.93
CA MET A 136 21.14 -12.53 -9.34
C MET A 136 22.01 -13.19 -10.41
N ARG A 137 22.30 -14.49 -10.22
CA ARG A 137 23.08 -15.26 -11.20
C ARG A 137 22.26 -15.53 -12.46
N LYS A 138 22.92 -15.48 -13.61
CA LYS A 138 22.32 -15.82 -14.90
C LYS A 138 21.89 -17.29 -14.88
N VAL A 139 20.62 -17.55 -15.19
CA VAL A 139 20.10 -18.92 -15.31
C VAL A 139 20.68 -19.55 -16.58
N GLN A 140 21.46 -20.62 -16.39
CA GLN A 140 21.88 -21.51 -17.47
C GLN A 140 20.89 -22.66 -17.58
N PRO A 141 20.36 -22.97 -18.78
CA PRO A 141 19.56 -24.16 -19.00
C PRO A 141 20.35 -25.42 -18.58
N PRO A 142 19.69 -26.46 -18.01
CA PRO A 142 20.35 -27.73 -17.75
C PRO A 142 21.01 -28.25 -19.03
N ALA A 143 22.25 -28.74 -18.94
CA ALA A 143 22.95 -29.32 -20.07
C ALA A 143 22.08 -30.43 -20.70
N ALA A 144 21.84 -30.34 -22.01
CA ALA A 144 21.14 -31.39 -22.74
C ALA A 144 21.93 -32.71 -22.62
N PRO A 145 21.27 -33.88 -22.54
CA PRO A 145 21.97 -35.16 -22.58
C PRO A 145 22.84 -35.22 -23.83
N SER A 146 24.12 -35.61 -23.71
CA SER A 146 25.01 -35.78 -24.84
C SER A 146 24.41 -36.78 -25.82
N ALA A 147 24.41 -36.44 -27.12
CA ALA A 147 23.92 -37.31 -28.19
C ALA A 147 24.69 -38.64 -28.30
N ASP A 148 25.84 -38.79 -27.63
CA ASP A 148 26.70 -39.98 -27.64
C ASP A 148 26.34 -41.04 -26.59
N ALA A 149 25.13 -40.98 -26.02
CA ALA A 149 24.62 -42.04 -25.17
C ALA A 149 23.60 -42.92 -25.91
N HIS A 150 23.98 -43.43 -27.09
CA HIS A 150 23.43 -44.64 -27.72
C HIS A 150 24.37 -45.15 -28.81
#